data_AF-A0A841H6D5-F1
#
_entry.id   AF-A0A841H6D5-F1
#
_cell.length_a   1.000
_cell.length_b   1.000
_cell.length_c   1.000
_cell.angle_alpha   90.00
_cell.angle_beta   90.00
_cell.angle_gamma   90.00
#
_symmetry.space_group_name_H-M   'P 1'
#
loop_
_entity.id
_entity.type
_entity.pdbx_description
1 polymer ?
#
loop_
_entity_poly.entity_id
_entity_poly.type
_entity_poly.pdbx_seq_one_letter_code
_entity_poly.pdbx_strand_id
1 'polypeptide(L)'
;MEDALSKEEQDLQALVRDIVDASGISQAQLARDAGLSYAALHAWITGIRSPRPGSLVQLADGLESRSEALRQLAAQLRRAAERT
;
A
#
# COMPACT_ATOMS: atom_id res chain seq x y z
N MET A 1 -15.48 24.19 12.06
CA MET A 1 -15.68 23.12 11.07
C MET A 1 -14.40 22.81 10.30
N GLU A 2 -13.51 23.79 10.08
CA GLU A 2 -12.18 23.60 9.48
C GLU A 2 -11.24 22.69 10.31
N ASP A 3 -11.26 22.79 11.65
CA ASP A 3 -10.35 21.99 12.50
C ASP A 3 -10.60 20.47 12.46
N ALA A 4 -11.85 20.04 12.24
CA ALA A 4 -12.20 18.62 12.23
C ALA A 4 -11.76 17.93 10.93
N LEU A 5 -11.96 18.60 9.79
CA LEU A 5 -11.54 18.07 8.47
C LEU A 5 -10.01 17.98 8.37
N SER A 6 -9.29 18.96 8.94
CA SER A 6 -7.82 18.94 9.02
C SER A 6 -7.30 17.77 9.85
N LYS A 7 -7.99 17.44 10.96
CA LYS A 7 -7.65 16.29 11.80
C LYS A 7 -7.92 14.96 11.08
N GLU A 8 -9.06 14.81 10.42
CA GLU A 8 -9.39 13.59 9.66
C GLU A 8 -8.38 13.34 8.52
N GLU A 9 -7.95 14.41 7.83
CA GLU A 9 -6.92 14.32 6.80
C GLU A 9 -5.57 13.89 7.37
N GLN A 10 -5.17 14.43 8.52
CA GLN A 10 -3.94 14.03 9.22
C GLN A 10 -4.00 12.57 9.70
N ASP A 11 -5.13 12.16 10.28
CA ASP A 11 -5.35 10.79 10.74
C ASP A 11 -5.27 9.80 9.57
N LEU A 12 -5.81 10.17 8.40
CA LEU A 12 -5.74 9.34 7.20
C LEU A 12 -4.32 9.26 6.61
N GLN A 13 -3.59 10.36 6.58
CA GLN A 13 -2.19 10.36 6.14
C GLN A 13 -1.31 9.53 7.08
N ALA A 14 -1.55 9.62 8.39
CA ALA A 14 -0.87 8.79 9.39
C ALA A 14 -1.18 7.31 9.17
N LEU A 15 -2.45 6.95 8.96
CA LEU A 15 -2.84 5.59 8.65
C LEU A 15 -2.14 5.03 7.41
N VAL A 16 -2.09 5.81 6.31
CA VAL A 16 -1.39 5.37 5.08
C VAL A 16 0.09 5.17 5.34
N ARG A 17 0.75 6.08 6.06
CA ARG A 17 2.16 5.94 6.42
C ARG A 17 2.40 4.66 7.23
N ASP A 18 1.60 4.43 8.26
CA ASP A 18 1.74 3.26 9.14
C ASP A 18 1.53 1.95 8.37
N ILE A 19 0.55 1.90 7.47
CA ILE A 19 0.31 0.73 6.59
C ILE A 19 1.52 0.49 5.67
N VAL A 20 2.06 1.54 5.06
CA VAL A 20 3.21 1.44 4.15
C VAL A 20 4.43 0.92 4.93
N ASP A 21 4.71 1.48 6.10
CA ASP A 21 5.85 1.07 6.94
C ASP A 21 5.68 -0.37 7.44
N ALA A 22 4.49 -0.73 7.92
CA ALA A 22 4.18 -2.07 8.41
C ALA A 22 4.22 -3.14 7.30
N SER A 23 3.97 -2.77 6.04
CA SER A 23 3.98 -3.72 4.92
C SER A 23 5.36 -4.31 4.63
N GLY A 24 6.45 -3.63 5.03
CA GLY A 24 7.82 -4.01 4.68
C GLY A 24 8.15 -3.93 3.18
N ILE A 25 7.25 -3.35 2.37
CA ILE A 25 7.41 -3.19 0.92
C ILE A 25 7.91 -1.78 0.63
N SER A 26 8.77 -1.62 -0.38
CA SER A 26 9.20 -0.28 -0.79
C SER A 26 8.04 0.53 -1.37
N GLN A 27 8.01 1.84 -1.13
CA GLN A 27 6.98 2.74 -1.68
C GLN A 27 6.84 2.60 -3.21
N ALA A 28 7.95 2.46 -3.92
CA ALA A 28 7.94 2.28 -5.38
C ALA A 28 7.29 0.97 -5.81
N GLN A 29 7.54 -0.13 -5.07
CA GLN A 29 6.91 -1.41 -5.37
C GLN A 29 5.41 -1.35 -5.08
N LEU A 30 5.02 -0.83 -3.91
CA LEU A 30 3.62 -0.73 -3.52
C LEU A 30 2.83 0.18 -4.45
N ALA A 31 3.40 1.31 -4.89
CA ALA A 31 2.77 2.18 -5.87
C ALA A 31 2.51 1.43 -7.20
N ARG A 32 3.46 0.63 -7.69
CA ARG A 32 3.26 -0.19 -8.90
C ARG A 32 2.15 -1.22 -8.70
N ASP A 33 2.17 -1.94 -7.59
CA ASP A 33 1.19 -2.99 -7.30
C ASP A 33 -0.23 -2.40 -7.19
N ALA A 34 -0.35 -1.17 -6.67
CA ALA A 34 -1.60 -0.42 -6.52
C ALA A 34 -2.04 0.34 -7.80
N GLY A 35 -1.24 0.34 -8.88
CA GLY A 35 -1.53 1.16 -10.06
C GLY A 35 -1.47 2.68 -9.81
N LEU A 36 -0.69 3.10 -8.82
CA LEU A 36 -0.48 4.49 -8.41
C LEU A 36 0.88 5.01 -8.86
N SER A 37 1.03 6.33 -8.95
CA SER A 37 2.35 6.93 -9.14
C SER A 37 3.10 6.98 -7.81
N TYR A 38 4.42 6.78 -7.86
CA TYR A 38 5.29 6.96 -6.69
C TYR A 38 5.11 8.35 -6.06
N ALA A 39 5.03 9.39 -6.88
CA ALA A 39 4.87 10.77 -6.41
C ALA A 39 3.55 11.00 -5.67
N ALA A 40 2.47 10.29 -6.03
CA ALA A 40 1.20 10.38 -5.31
C ALA A 40 1.34 9.74 -3.91
N LEU A 41 1.87 8.51 -3.84
CA LEU A 41 2.07 7.81 -2.57
C LEU A 41 3.04 8.58 -1.65
N HIS A 42 4.14 9.09 -2.20
CA HIS A 42 5.11 9.89 -1.47
C HIS A 42 4.49 11.18 -0.89
N ALA A 43 3.63 11.85 -1.65
CA ALA A 43 2.96 13.06 -1.18
C ALA A 43 1.99 12.80 -0.01
N TRP A 44 1.40 11.61 0.07
CA TRP A 44 0.53 11.23 1.19
C TRP A 44 1.33 10.90 2.45
N ILE A 45 2.41 10.14 2.31
CA ILE A 45 3.27 9.74 3.43
C ILE A 45 3.94 10.95 4.08
N THR A 46 4.32 11.95 3.26
CA THR A 46 4.93 13.20 3.71
C THR A 46 3.92 14.26 4.16
N GLY A 47 2.62 13.98 4.04
CA GLY A 47 1.54 14.89 4.44
C GLY A 47 1.35 16.11 3.54
N ILE A 48 1.97 16.13 2.36
CA ILE A 48 1.81 17.20 1.36
C ILE A 48 0.39 17.20 0.78
N ARG A 49 -0.22 16.01 0.64
CA ARG A 49 -1.59 15.83 0.13
C ARG A 49 -2.30 14.70 0.87
N SER A 50 -3.62 14.76 0.90
CA SER A 50 -4.44 13.64 1.37
C SER A 50 -4.85 12.71 0.22
N PRO A 51 -4.86 11.39 0.43
CA PRO A 51 -5.40 10.43 -0.54
C PRO A 51 -6.91 10.60 -0.65
N ARG A 52 -7.45 10.29 -1.84
CA ARG A 52 -8.90 10.19 -2.05
C ARG A 52 -9.39 8.77 -1.72
N PRO A 53 -10.69 8.56 -1.44
CA PRO A 53 -11.24 7.23 -1.16
C PRO A 53 -10.87 6.17 -2.20
N GLY A 54 -10.97 6.49 -3.50
CA GLY A 54 -10.58 5.55 -4.56
C GLY A 54 -9.10 5.18 -4.55
N SER A 55 -8.21 6.09 -4.14
CA SER A 55 -6.78 5.83 -4.01
C SER A 55 -6.45 4.95 -2.81
N LEU A 56 -7.25 5.00 -1.73
CA LEU A 56 -7.12 4.08 -0.61
C LEU A 56 -7.49 2.65 -1.02
N VAL A 57 -8.56 2.50 -1.81
CA VAL A 57 -8.95 1.20 -2.38
C VAL A 57 -7.83 0.66 -3.27
N GLN A 58 -7.27 1.48 -4.16
CA GLN A 58 -6.11 1.09 -4.98
C GLN A 58 -4.92 0.61 -4.14
N LEU A 59 -4.63 1.29 -3.02
CA LEU A 59 -3.54 0.89 -2.13
C LEU A 59 -3.81 -0.46 -1.46
N ALA A 60 -5.05 -0.71 -1.03
CA ALA A 60 -5.48 -1.99 -0.48
C ALA A 60 -5.37 -3.12 -1.53
N ASP A 61 -5.89 -2.89 -2.74
CA ASP A 61 -5.81 -3.83 -3.87
C ASP A 61 -4.34 -4.18 -4.20
N GLY A 62 -3.45 -3.20 -4.13
CA GLY A 62 -2.01 -3.41 -4.34
C GLY A 62 -1.38 -4.32 -3.29
N LEU A 63 -1.73 -4.14 -2.01
CA LEU A 63 -1.28 -5.02 -0.92
C LEU A 63 -1.81 -6.45 -1.10
N GLU A 64 -3.09 -6.60 -1.46
CA GLU A 64 -3.72 -7.89 -1.71
C GLU A 64 -3.09 -8.62 -2.90
N SER A 65 -2.90 -7.93 -4.02
CA SER A 65 -2.24 -8.44 -5.23
C SER A 65 -0.83 -8.94 -4.93
N ARG A 66 -0.04 -8.16 -4.17
CA ARG A 66 1.31 -8.56 -3.74
C ARG A 66 1.27 -9.79 -2.85
N SER A 67 0.35 -9.83 -1.88
CA SER A 67 0.17 -10.97 -0.98
C SER A 67 -0.13 -12.25 -1.76
N GLU A 68 -1.01 -12.15 -2.76
CA GLU A 68 -1.38 -13.28 -3.60
C GLU A 68 -0.21 -13.77 -4.45
N ALA A 69 0.54 -12.88 -5.09
CA ALA A 69 1.72 -13.25 -5.85
C ALA A 69 2.76 -14.00 -4.98
N LEU A 70 3.01 -13.51 -3.76
CA LEU A 70 3.93 -14.17 -2.82
C LEU A 70 3.42 -15.55 -2.37
N ARG A 71 2.12 -15.70 -2.12
CA ARG A 71 1.51 -17.00 -1.81
C ARG A 71 1.71 -17.99 -2.95
N GLN A 72 1.49 -17.56 -4.20
CA GLN A 72 1.65 -18.40 -5.38
C GLN A 72 3.11 -18.85 -5.58
N LEU A 73 4.07 -17.93 -5.42
CA LEU A 73 5.50 -18.26 -5.49
C LEU A 73 5.90 -19.27 -4.40
N ALA A 74 5.44 -19.09 -3.16
CA ALA A 74 5.69 -20.03 -2.09
C ALA A 74 5.11 -21.43 -2.40
N ALA A 75 3.90 -21.50 -2.98
CA ALA A 75 3.29 -22.76 -3.40
C ALA A 75 4.08 -23.45 -4.53
N GLN A 76 4.63 -22.69 -5.49
CA GLN A 76 5.49 -23.24 -6.54
C GLN A 76 6.77 -23.87 -5.96
N LEU A 77 7.43 -23.20 -5.01
CA LEU A 77 8.61 -23.74 -4.35
C LEU A 77 8.33 -25.05 -3.60
N ARG A 78 7.21 -25.13 -2.86
CA ARG A 78 6.81 -26.37 -2.17
C ARG A 78 6.59 -27.54 -3.13
N ARG A 79 5.85 -27.30 -4.22
CA ARG A 79 5.62 -28.31 -5.27
C ARG A 79 6.89 -28.78 -5.95
N ALA A 80 7.89 -27.90 -6.10
CA ALA A 80 9.19 -28.28 -6.66
C ALA A 80 9.97 -29.18 -5.69
N ALA A 81 9.91 -28.90 -4.38
CA ALA A 81 10.57 -29.70 -3.36
C ALA A 81 10.01 -31.13 -3.25
N GLU A 82 8.71 -31.34 -3.47
CA GLU A 82 8.06 -32.67 -3.44
C GLU A 82 8.46 -33.58 -4.62
N ARG A 83 9.05 -33.03 -5.68
CA ARG A 83 9.46 -33.77 -6.89
C ARG A 83 10.95 -34.10 -6.93
N THR A 84 11.72 -33.58 -5.98
CA THR A 84 13.18 -33.76 -5.88
C THR A 84 13.48 -34.85 -4.88
#